data_AF-A0A0D2ICU0-F1
#
_entry.id   AF-A0A0D2ICU0-F1
#
_cell.length_a   1.000
_cell.length_b   1.000
_cell.length_c   1.000
_cell.angle_alpha   90.00
_cell.angle_beta   90.00
_cell.angle_gamma   90.00
#
_symmetry.space_group_name_H-M   'P 1'
#
loop_
_entity.id
_entity.type
_entity.pdbx_description
1 polymer ?
#
loop_
_entity_poly.entity_id
_entity_poly.type
_entity_poly.pdbx_seq_one_letter_code
_entity_poly.pdbx_strand_id
1 'polypeptide(L)'
;MTSRLAPGGIQSRLNLQPDLSTFGKYLGGGVAFGAFGGRADIMAVYDPRSPTALAHSGTFNNNTIAMTAGYVGLKDIYTPEIAVAFNELGDRFREKLIAATKGTRIGVTGRGSMVGIHFSEGGTEEMEEIKELKDLFWTEMLEEGYWMTRRGQISPILGTPEE
;
A
#
# COMPACT_ATOMS: atom_id res chain seq x y z
N MET A 1 -1.31 2.30 -1.61
CA MET A 1 -1.52 2.02 -0.17
C MET A 1 -0.59 2.94 0.60
N THR A 2 -1.00 4.18 0.78
CA THR A 2 -0.10 5.27 1.20
C THR A 2 0.24 5.24 2.69
N SER A 3 -0.61 4.65 3.52
CA SER A 3 -0.41 4.52 4.97
C SER A 3 0.80 3.67 5.36
N ARG A 4 1.22 2.70 4.52
CA ARG A 4 2.36 1.83 4.84
C ARG A 4 3.73 2.45 4.57
N LEU A 5 3.79 3.57 3.86
CA LEU A 5 5.02 4.11 3.26
C LEU A 5 5.92 4.89 4.25
N ALA A 6 5.47 5.08 5.48
CA ALA A 6 6.18 5.68 6.60
C ALA A 6 5.39 5.40 7.89
N PRO A 7 5.97 5.61 9.08
CA PRO A 7 5.25 5.42 10.35
C PRO A 7 3.89 6.16 10.43
N GLY A 8 3.83 7.39 9.91
CA GLY A 8 2.58 8.18 9.80
C GLY A 8 1.97 8.17 8.39
N GLY A 9 2.30 7.18 7.56
CA GLY A 9 1.93 7.14 6.14
C GLY A 9 2.56 8.25 5.30
N ILE A 10 2.24 8.26 4.00
CA ILE A 10 2.85 9.23 3.06
C ILE A 10 2.61 10.70 3.47
N GLN A 11 1.50 10.98 4.16
CA GLN A 11 1.17 12.33 4.62
C GLN A 11 2.24 12.87 5.58
N SER A 12 2.76 12.03 6.50
CA SER A 12 3.84 12.41 7.41
C SER A 12 5.14 12.74 6.65
N ARG A 13 5.46 11.94 5.63
CA ARG A 13 6.65 12.16 4.80
C ARG A 13 6.55 13.42 3.92
N LEU A 14 5.34 13.80 3.53
CA LEU A 14 5.09 14.96 2.68
C LEU A 14 4.68 16.22 3.49
N ASN A 15 4.68 16.15 4.83
CA ASN A 15 4.16 17.20 5.70
C ASN A 15 2.74 17.67 5.31
N LEU A 16 1.88 16.73 4.92
CA LEU A 16 0.49 16.99 4.60
C LEU A 16 -0.39 16.75 5.82
N GLN A 17 -1.37 17.64 6.02
CA GLN A 17 -2.37 17.56 7.08
C GLN A 17 -3.76 17.52 6.44
N PRO A 18 -4.19 16.37 5.90
CA PRO A 18 -5.50 16.26 5.27
C PRO A 18 -6.62 16.39 6.32
N ASP A 19 -7.72 17.05 5.95
CA ASP A 19 -8.89 17.19 6.80
C ASP A 19 -9.50 15.83 7.19
N LEU A 20 -9.47 14.88 6.24
CA LEU A 20 -9.89 13.49 6.39
C LEU A 20 -8.91 12.55 5.70
N SER A 21 -8.70 11.39 6.32
CA SER A 21 -7.91 10.27 5.83
C SER A 21 -8.72 8.99 5.87
N THR A 22 -8.52 8.12 4.89
CA THR A 22 -9.14 6.79 4.83
C THR A 22 -8.08 5.71 4.89
N PHE A 23 -8.40 4.62 5.57
CA PHE A 23 -7.52 3.51 5.85
C PHE A 23 -8.20 2.18 5.56
N GLY A 24 -7.40 1.14 5.36
CA GLY A 24 -7.88 -0.21 5.06
C GLY A 24 -6.71 -1.17 4.90
N LYS A 25 -6.94 -2.27 4.19
CA LYS A 25 -5.88 -3.24 3.82
C LYS A 25 -5.18 -3.79 5.09
N TYR A 26 -3.85 -3.72 5.15
CA TYR A 26 -3.02 -4.31 6.19
C TYR A 26 -3.31 -3.81 7.61
N LEU A 27 -3.92 -2.63 7.77
CA LEU A 27 -4.26 -2.09 9.09
C LEU A 27 -5.25 -2.98 9.85
N GLY A 28 -6.00 -3.83 9.14
CA GLY A 28 -6.85 -4.85 9.74
C GLY A 28 -6.14 -6.15 10.11
N GLY A 29 -4.83 -6.25 9.96
CA GLY A 29 -4.09 -7.49 10.25
C GLY A 29 -4.47 -8.67 9.33
N GLY A 30 -4.96 -8.39 8.12
CA GLY A 30 -5.35 -9.41 7.14
C GLY A 30 -6.84 -9.76 7.14
N VAL A 31 -7.65 -9.19 8.04
CA VAL A 31 -9.11 -9.33 8.00
C VAL A 31 -9.80 -8.09 7.42
N ALA A 32 -11.11 -8.22 7.14
CA ALA A 32 -11.92 -7.13 6.60
C ALA A 32 -11.85 -5.89 7.52
N PHE A 33 -11.31 -4.80 6.99
CA PHE A 33 -11.09 -3.57 7.74
C PHE A 33 -11.13 -2.35 6.82
N GLY A 34 -11.79 -1.31 7.32
CA GLY A 34 -11.77 0.04 6.78
C GLY A 34 -11.95 1.02 7.93
N ALA A 35 -11.29 2.17 7.83
CA ALA A 35 -11.47 3.25 8.79
C ALA A 35 -11.39 4.60 8.05
N PHE A 36 -12.00 5.61 8.63
CA PHE A 36 -11.82 6.99 8.22
C PHE A 36 -11.72 7.85 9.49
N GLY A 37 -10.96 8.93 9.40
CA GLY A 37 -10.71 9.82 10.52
C GLY A 37 -9.97 11.05 10.06
N GLY A 38 -9.81 12.03 10.93
CA GLY A 38 -9.16 13.28 10.57
C GLY A 38 -9.40 14.32 11.65
N ARG A 39 -9.66 15.56 11.24
CA ARG A 39 -9.88 16.65 12.20
C ARG A 39 -11.05 16.37 13.12
N ALA A 40 -10.86 16.68 14.40
CA ALA A 40 -11.84 16.43 15.44
C ALA A 40 -13.15 17.20 15.22
N ASP A 41 -13.09 18.44 14.71
CA ASP A 41 -14.26 19.26 14.42
C ASP A 41 -15.12 18.68 13.29
N ILE A 42 -14.50 18.01 12.32
CA ILE A 42 -15.21 17.26 11.27
C ILE A 42 -15.79 15.96 11.83
N MET A 43 -14.99 15.18 12.57
CA MET A 43 -15.43 13.89 13.11
C MET A 43 -16.51 14.03 14.19
N ALA A 44 -16.65 15.20 14.82
CA ALA A 44 -17.69 15.51 15.80
C ALA A 44 -19.12 15.34 15.26
N VAL A 45 -19.31 15.38 13.94
CA VAL A 45 -20.63 15.08 13.33
C VAL A 45 -21.12 13.67 13.66
N TYR A 46 -20.24 12.75 14.04
CA TYR A 46 -20.59 11.37 14.42
C TYR A 46 -20.73 11.16 15.93
N ASP A 47 -20.61 12.21 16.76
CA ASP A 47 -20.80 12.09 18.21
C ASP A 47 -22.27 11.81 18.54
N PRO A 48 -22.64 10.60 19.03
CA PRO A 48 -24.03 10.23 19.26
C PRO A 48 -24.71 11.02 20.39
N ARG A 49 -23.94 11.81 21.16
CA ARG A 49 -24.47 12.71 22.19
C ARG A 49 -25.03 14.01 21.60
N SER A 50 -24.66 14.33 20.36
CA SER A 50 -25.15 15.51 19.66
C SER A 50 -26.56 15.27 19.11
N PRO A 51 -27.50 16.23 19.24
CA PRO A 51 -28.85 16.09 18.67
C PRO A 51 -28.84 16.10 17.13
N THR A 52 -27.75 16.54 16.49
CA THR A 52 -27.60 16.60 15.03
C THR A 52 -26.60 15.57 14.50
N ALA A 53 -26.35 14.50 15.24
CA ALA A 53 -25.36 13.48 14.87
C ALA A 53 -25.75 12.73 13.59
N LEU A 54 -24.77 12.45 12.74
CA LEU A 54 -24.89 11.53 11.62
C LEU A 54 -24.77 10.08 12.11
N ALA A 55 -25.63 9.22 11.58
CA ALA A 55 -25.55 7.79 11.86
C ALA A 55 -24.39 7.15 11.10
N HIS A 56 -23.57 6.36 11.82
CA HIS A 56 -22.56 5.49 11.24
C HIS A 56 -22.71 4.09 11.84
N SER A 57 -23.56 3.27 11.21
CA SER A 57 -23.83 1.90 11.63
C SER A 57 -22.99 0.89 10.84
N GLY A 58 -22.99 -0.36 11.30
CA GLY A 58 -22.38 -1.49 10.60
C GLY A 58 -22.06 -2.62 11.55
N THR A 59 -22.66 -3.79 11.31
CA THR A 59 -22.60 -4.96 12.20
C THR A 59 -21.19 -5.39 12.55
N PHE A 60 -20.25 -5.25 11.61
CA PHE A 60 -18.87 -5.72 11.78
C PHE A 60 -17.86 -4.60 11.99
N ASN A 61 -18.30 -3.34 12.17
CA ASN A 61 -17.40 -2.19 12.29
C ASN A 61 -16.43 -2.33 13.46
N ASN A 62 -16.87 -2.92 14.57
CA ASN A 62 -16.07 -3.15 15.78
C ASN A 62 -15.86 -4.64 16.10
N ASN A 63 -15.90 -5.51 15.08
CA ASN A 63 -15.71 -6.94 15.33
C ASN A 63 -14.35 -7.21 16.00
N THR A 64 -14.35 -8.06 17.04
CA THR A 64 -13.19 -8.27 17.92
C THR A 64 -11.98 -8.86 17.21
N ILE A 65 -12.20 -9.63 16.13
CA ILE A 65 -11.12 -10.19 15.31
C ILE A 65 -10.35 -9.06 14.64
N ALA A 66 -11.01 -8.14 13.94
CA ALA A 66 -10.37 -7.00 13.29
C ALA A 66 -9.71 -6.05 14.29
N MET A 67 -10.35 -5.79 15.44
CA MET A 67 -9.76 -4.94 16.48
C MET A 67 -8.48 -5.55 17.04
N THR A 68 -8.49 -6.86 17.32
CA THR A 68 -7.32 -7.56 17.89
C THR A 68 -6.20 -7.73 16.86
N ALA A 69 -6.52 -8.24 15.66
CA ALA A 69 -5.55 -8.46 14.60
C ALA A 69 -4.90 -7.15 14.12
N GLY A 70 -5.71 -6.08 13.99
CA GLY A 70 -5.20 -4.76 13.63
C GLY A 70 -4.29 -4.17 14.72
N TYR A 71 -4.71 -4.25 16.00
CA TYR A 71 -3.91 -3.75 17.11
C TYR A 71 -2.55 -4.47 17.23
N VAL A 72 -2.56 -5.81 17.27
CA VAL A 72 -1.32 -6.61 17.32
C VAL A 72 -0.47 -6.38 16.07
N GLY A 73 -1.09 -6.33 14.90
CA GLY A 73 -0.41 -6.07 13.63
C GLY A 73 0.33 -4.73 13.61
N LEU A 74 -0.25 -3.66 14.16
CA LEU A 74 0.38 -2.34 14.21
C LEU A 74 1.37 -2.18 15.37
N LYS A 75 1.07 -2.79 16.52
CA LYS A 75 1.89 -2.64 17.73
C LYS A 75 3.14 -3.52 17.71
N ASP A 76 2.99 -4.77 17.28
CA ASP A 76 4.01 -5.80 17.49
C ASP A 76 4.68 -6.25 16.16
N ILE A 77 4.01 -6.09 15.02
CA ILE A 77 4.49 -6.60 13.71
C ILE A 77 5.00 -5.47 12.79
N TYR A 78 4.15 -4.50 12.47
CA TYR A 78 4.45 -3.39 11.56
C TYR A 78 4.68 -2.09 12.33
N THR A 79 5.66 -2.13 13.23
CA THR A 79 6.05 -0.98 14.06
C THR A 79 6.63 0.17 13.21
N PRO A 80 6.77 1.40 13.75
CA PRO A 80 7.45 2.49 13.06
C PRO A 80 8.83 2.12 12.49
N GLU A 81 9.63 1.39 13.25
CA GLU A 81 10.98 0.97 12.88
C GLU A 81 10.94 -0.03 11.72
N ILE A 82 10.04 -1.03 11.82
CA ILE A 82 9.81 -2.00 10.74
C ILE A 82 9.29 -1.30 9.48
N ALA A 83 8.39 -0.33 9.62
CA ALA A 83 7.87 0.43 8.49
C ALA A 83 8.99 1.18 7.76
N VAL A 84 9.95 1.79 8.47
CA VAL A 84 11.11 2.45 7.86
C VAL A 84 11.98 1.43 7.12
N ALA A 85 12.48 0.40 7.82
CA ALA A 85 13.37 -0.60 7.25
C ALA A 85 12.75 -1.33 6.04
N PHE A 86 11.46 -1.64 6.11
CA PHE A 86 10.75 -2.33 5.05
C PHE A 86 10.56 -1.48 3.79
N ASN A 87 10.36 -0.17 3.95
CA ASN A 87 10.31 0.73 2.79
C ASN A 87 11.69 0.95 2.19
N GLU A 88 12.76 0.99 2.98
CA GLU A 88 14.14 1.04 2.47
C GLU A 88 14.49 -0.20 1.66
N LEU A 89 14.08 -1.40 2.13
CA LEU A 89 14.20 -2.64 1.36
C LEU A 89 13.46 -2.55 0.02
N GLY A 90 12.22 -2.06 0.04
CA GLY A 90 11.44 -1.84 -1.18
C GLY A 90 12.07 -0.84 -2.15
N ASP A 91 12.69 0.23 -1.64
CA ASP A 91 13.43 1.19 -2.45
C ASP A 91 14.68 0.54 -3.09
N ARG A 92 15.48 -0.22 -2.33
CA ARG A 92 16.63 -0.98 -2.87
C ARG A 92 16.22 -1.99 -3.94
N PHE A 93 15.13 -2.74 -3.70
CA PHE A 93 14.59 -3.68 -4.66
C PHE A 93 14.16 -2.98 -5.96
N ARG A 94 13.46 -1.85 -5.84
CA ARG A 94 13.06 -1.04 -7.01
C ARG A 94 14.27 -0.53 -7.79
N GLU A 95 15.31 -0.06 -7.11
CA GLU A 95 16.54 0.41 -7.74
C GLU A 95 17.26 -0.69 -8.53
N LYS A 96 17.33 -1.92 -7.97
CA LYS A 96 17.86 -3.09 -8.69
C LYS A 96 17.06 -3.39 -9.96
N LEU A 97 15.73 -3.33 -9.89
CA LEU A 97 14.86 -3.53 -11.06
C LEU A 97 15.10 -2.46 -12.13
N ILE A 98 15.16 -1.18 -11.75
CA ILE A 98 15.46 -0.07 -12.68
C ILE A 98 16.80 -0.29 -13.39
N ALA A 99 17.82 -0.73 -12.65
CA ALA A 99 19.13 -1.02 -13.22
C ALA A 99 19.08 -2.21 -14.20
N ALA A 100 18.35 -3.27 -13.85
CA ALA A 100 18.21 -4.47 -14.67
C ALA A 100 17.40 -4.23 -15.96
N THR A 101 16.47 -3.28 -15.95
CA THR A 101 15.60 -3.00 -17.11
C THR A 101 16.10 -1.87 -18.00
N LYS A 102 17.27 -1.30 -17.72
CA LYS A 102 17.81 -0.17 -18.48
C LYS A 102 17.97 -0.51 -19.97
N GLY A 103 17.41 0.34 -20.84
CA GLY A 103 17.46 0.15 -22.29
C GLY A 103 16.41 -0.82 -22.85
N THR A 104 15.53 -1.35 -21.99
CA THR A 104 14.35 -2.12 -22.40
C THR A 104 13.10 -1.22 -22.45
N ARG A 105 11.98 -1.79 -22.88
CA ARG A 105 10.64 -1.15 -22.81
C ARG A 105 10.03 -1.15 -21.41
N ILE A 106 10.76 -1.66 -20.40
CA ILE A 106 10.23 -1.83 -19.05
C ILE A 106 10.53 -0.59 -18.21
N GLY A 107 9.46 0.11 -17.84
CA GLY A 107 9.47 1.17 -16.83
C GLY A 107 9.15 0.62 -15.44
N VAL A 108 9.88 1.10 -14.42
CA VAL A 108 9.65 0.72 -13.02
C VAL A 108 9.34 1.97 -12.21
N THR A 109 8.17 2.01 -11.59
CA THR A 109 7.74 3.11 -10.72
C THR A 109 7.38 2.63 -9.32
N GLY A 110 7.21 3.56 -8.39
CA GLY A 110 6.76 3.23 -7.04
C GLY A 110 7.41 4.08 -5.95
N ARG A 111 7.15 3.69 -4.71
CA ARG A 111 7.76 4.28 -3.52
C ARG A 111 7.79 3.23 -2.41
N GLY A 112 8.91 3.13 -1.71
CA GLY A 112 9.12 2.15 -0.66
C GLY A 112 8.74 0.75 -1.11
N SER A 113 7.95 0.05 -0.30
CA SER A 113 7.50 -1.32 -0.56
C SER A 113 6.33 -1.44 -1.56
N MET A 114 6.16 -0.47 -2.46
CA MET A 114 5.18 -0.56 -3.56
C MET A 114 5.91 -0.32 -4.87
N VAL A 115 5.86 -1.31 -5.76
CA VAL A 115 6.53 -1.28 -7.06
C VAL A 115 5.51 -1.55 -8.16
N GLY A 116 5.62 -0.83 -9.26
CA GLY A 116 4.84 -1.02 -10.47
C GLY A 116 5.76 -1.21 -11.67
N ILE A 117 5.49 -2.27 -12.44
CA ILE A 117 6.11 -2.60 -13.72
C ILE A 117 5.18 -2.14 -14.84
N HIS A 118 5.74 -1.42 -15.79
CA HIS A 118 5.06 -0.83 -16.93
C HIS A 118 5.80 -1.17 -18.22
N PHE A 119 5.07 -1.39 -19.30
CA PHE A 119 5.59 -1.64 -20.63
C PHE A 119 5.08 -0.55 -21.57
N SER A 120 5.99 0.21 -22.17
CA SER A 120 5.68 1.31 -23.08
C SER A 120 6.86 1.54 -24.03
N GLU A 121 6.65 2.28 -25.12
CA GLU A 121 7.74 2.56 -26.07
C GLU A 121 8.76 3.55 -25.48
N GLY A 122 8.31 4.52 -24.68
CA GLY A 122 9.13 5.51 -23.98
C GLY A 122 9.44 5.23 -22.52
N GLY A 123 9.16 4.02 -22.02
CA GLY A 123 9.35 3.68 -20.59
C GLY A 123 8.42 4.49 -19.66
N THR A 124 8.91 4.90 -18.47
CA THR A 124 8.05 5.56 -17.47
C THR A 124 7.54 6.95 -17.85
N GLU A 125 8.00 7.52 -18.96
CA GLU A 125 7.58 8.83 -19.46
C GLU A 125 6.26 8.76 -20.25
N GLU A 126 5.91 7.57 -20.75
CA GLU A 126 4.69 7.33 -21.50
C GLU A 126 3.65 6.59 -20.66
N MET A 127 2.40 7.03 -20.75
CA MET A 127 1.27 6.42 -20.04
C MET A 127 0.57 5.31 -20.82
N GLU A 128 0.91 5.12 -22.10
CA GLU A 128 0.28 4.10 -22.93
C GLU A 128 0.96 2.75 -22.72
N GLU A 129 0.18 1.81 -22.17
CA GLU A 129 0.68 0.50 -21.76
C GLU A 129 0.52 -0.52 -22.89
N ILE A 130 1.61 -1.22 -23.22
CA ILE A 130 1.61 -2.37 -24.13
C ILE A 130 1.12 -3.60 -23.36
N LYS A 131 -0.19 -3.85 -23.45
CA LYS A 131 -0.88 -4.89 -22.66
C LYS A 131 -0.34 -6.30 -22.91
N GLU A 132 0.02 -6.60 -24.16
CA GLU A 132 0.52 -7.90 -24.58
C GLU A 132 1.84 -8.23 -23.87
N LEU A 133 2.76 -7.26 -23.77
CA LEU A 133 4.01 -7.45 -23.05
C LEU A 133 3.79 -7.59 -21.54
N LYS A 134 2.81 -6.87 -20.98
CA LYS A 134 2.44 -6.99 -19.57
C LYS A 134 1.86 -8.36 -19.24
N ASP A 135 1.05 -8.91 -20.13
CA ASP A 135 0.48 -10.26 -20.00
C ASP A 135 1.54 -11.35 -20.16
N LEU A 136 2.45 -11.19 -21.13
CA LEU A 136 3.60 -12.09 -21.32
C LEU A 136 4.49 -12.09 -20.08
N PHE A 137 4.85 -10.92 -19.57
CA PHE A 137 5.65 -10.80 -18.34
C PHE A 137 4.97 -11.45 -17.15
N TRP A 138 3.66 -11.24 -16.96
CA TRP A 138 2.93 -11.92 -15.90
C TRP A 138 2.95 -13.44 -16.04
N THR A 139 2.83 -13.96 -17.27
CA THR A 139 2.86 -15.40 -17.54
C THR A 139 4.25 -15.98 -17.25
N GLU A 140 5.31 -15.31 -17.73
CA GLU A 140 6.70 -15.68 -17.46
C GLU A 140 7.01 -15.70 -15.95
N MET A 141 6.58 -14.67 -15.22
CA MET A 141 6.77 -14.63 -13.76
C MET A 141 6.07 -15.78 -13.06
N LEU A 142 4.89 -16.21 -13.53
CA LEU A 142 4.22 -17.38 -12.99
C LEU A 142 4.96 -18.68 -13.29
N GLU A 143 5.51 -18.85 -14.48
CA GLU A 143 6.31 -20.03 -14.86
C GLU A 143 7.60 -20.11 -14.03
N GLU A 144 8.23 -18.98 -13.76
CA GLU A 144 9.41 -18.85 -12.90
C GLU A 144 9.08 -18.90 -11.39
N GLY A 145 7.81 -19.08 -11.01
CA GLY A 145 7.39 -19.24 -9.61
C GLY A 145 7.18 -17.94 -8.82
N TYR A 146 7.21 -16.79 -9.47
CA TYR A 146 6.92 -15.48 -8.89
C TYR A 146 5.44 -15.12 -9.01
N TRP A 147 4.70 -15.26 -7.91
CA TRP A 147 3.29 -14.86 -7.88
C TRP A 147 3.13 -13.35 -7.73
N MET A 148 2.70 -12.69 -8.81
CA MET A 148 2.42 -11.26 -8.82
C MET A 148 1.08 -10.93 -9.50
N THR A 149 0.65 -9.67 -9.35
CA THR A 149 -0.59 -9.23 -10.00
C THR A 149 -0.37 -9.04 -11.50
N ARG A 150 -1.34 -9.50 -12.31
CA ARG A 150 -1.32 -9.34 -13.78
C ARG A 150 -1.13 -7.89 -14.25
N ARG A 151 -1.58 -6.92 -13.44
CA ARG A 151 -1.41 -5.49 -13.72
C ARG A 151 -0.01 -4.94 -13.40
N GLY A 152 1.01 -5.78 -13.22
CA GLY A 152 2.39 -5.33 -13.02
C GLY A 152 2.68 -4.75 -11.63
N GLN A 153 1.74 -4.83 -10.68
CA GLN A 153 2.00 -4.36 -9.31
C GLN A 153 2.67 -5.46 -8.49
N ILE A 154 3.80 -5.10 -7.88
CA ILE A 154 4.52 -5.90 -6.89
C ILE A 154 4.41 -5.20 -5.54
N SER A 155 4.04 -5.94 -4.50
CA SER A 155 3.93 -5.43 -3.14
C SER A 155 4.55 -6.46 -2.21
N PRO A 156 5.85 -6.31 -1.90
CA PRO A 156 6.53 -7.22 -1.00
C PRO A 156 5.75 -7.37 0.32
N ILE A 157 5.99 -8.50 0.97
CA ILE A 157 5.47 -8.80 2.30
C ILE A 157 6.64 -8.82 3.29
N LEU A 158 6.34 -8.66 4.58
CA LEU A 158 7.37 -8.86 5.59
C LEU A 158 7.89 -10.30 5.49
N GLY A 159 9.22 -10.46 5.55
CA GLY A 159 9.88 -11.75 5.39
C GLY A 159 10.14 -12.17 3.94
N THR A 160 9.87 -11.33 2.93
CA THR A 160 10.39 -11.56 1.58
C THR A 160 11.93 -11.63 1.64
N PRO A 161 12.58 -12.72 1.16
CA PRO A 161 14.03 -12.85 1.15
C PRO A 161 14.73 -11.72 0.38
N GLU A 162 15.93 -11.33 0.83
CA GLU A 162 16.75 -10.30 0.17
C GLU A 162 17.81 -10.87 -0.80
N GLU A 163 17.96 -12.19 -0.81
CA GLU A 163 18.91 -12.96 -1.62
C GLU A 163 18.51 -13.11 -3.08
#